data_AF-A0A2U8H3Y7-F1
#
_entry.id   AF-A0A2U8H3Y7-F1
#
_cell.length_a   1.000
_cell.length_b   1.000
_cell.length_c   1.000
_cell.angle_alpha   90.00
_cell.angle_beta   90.00
_cell.angle_gamma   90.00
#
_symmetry.space_group_name_H-M   'P 1'
#
loop_
_entity.id
_entity.type
_entity.pdbx_description
1 polymer ?
#
loop_
_entity_poly.entity_id
_entity_poly.type
_entity_poly.pdbx_seq_one_letter_code
_entity_poly.pdbx_strand_id
1 'polypeptide(L)'
;MKSHTNENILPANPRFHLPRGDGLFQPIAFAFVTEQMHQAILLERRAILDATPPQNRASQQKLLDRYDPKASAQAFEGVLGLFGISRGK
;
A
#
# COMPACT_ATOMS: atom_id res chain seq x y z
N MET A 1 18.64 -21.47 -23.81
CA MET A 1 18.66 -20.03 -23.42
C MET A 1 17.22 -19.56 -23.29
N LYS A 2 16.88 -18.97 -22.14
CA LYS A 2 15.71 -18.09 -21.89
C LYS A 2 14.35 -18.78 -21.75
N SER A 3 13.86 -18.78 -20.51
CA SER A 3 12.63 -18.09 -20.12
C SER A 3 12.66 -17.95 -18.60
N HIS A 4 13.40 -16.95 -18.12
CA HIS A 4 13.12 -16.41 -16.79
C HIS A 4 11.78 -15.68 -16.96
N THR A 5 10.69 -16.42 -16.79
CA THR A 5 9.39 -15.85 -16.47
C THR A 5 9.68 -14.82 -15.38
N ASN A 6 9.31 -13.56 -15.62
CA ASN A 6 9.28 -12.54 -14.57
C ASN A 6 8.38 -13.10 -13.47
N GLU A 7 8.95 -13.85 -12.55
CA GLU A 7 8.37 -14.12 -11.26
C GLU A 7 8.31 -12.75 -10.61
N ASN A 8 7.19 -12.09 -10.82
CA ASN A 8 6.86 -10.88 -10.11
C ASN A 8 6.59 -11.33 -8.69
N ILE A 9 7.67 -11.47 -7.93
CA ILE A 9 7.65 -12.00 -6.57
C ILE A 9 6.78 -11.03 -5.79
N LEU A 10 5.54 -11.41 -5.54
CA LEU A 10 4.73 -10.81 -4.49
C LEU A 10 5.62 -10.78 -3.24
N PRO A 11 5.71 -9.64 -2.52
CA PRO A 11 6.46 -9.62 -1.28
C PRO A 11 5.98 -10.81 -0.44
N ALA A 12 6.91 -11.70 -0.07
CA ALA A 12 6.60 -13.00 0.57
C ALA A 12 5.73 -12.85 1.82
N ASN A 13 5.68 -11.63 2.38
CA ASN A 13 4.75 -11.24 3.41
C ASN A 13 4.43 -9.73 3.28
N PRO A 14 3.30 -9.34 2.67
CA PRO A 14 2.89 -7.94 2.62
C PRO A 14 2.58 -7.44 4.04
N ARG A 15 3.09 -6.25 4.36
CA ARG A 15 2.99 -5.64 5.70
C ARG A 15 1.74 -4.80 5.89
N PHE A 16 1.19 -4.24 4.81
CA PHE A 16 0.10 -3.27 4.85
C PHE A 16 -1.17 -3.76 4.15
N HIS A 17 -1.12 -4.94 3.53
CA HIS A 17 -2.27 -5.54 2.86
C HIS A 17 -2.40 -7.02 3.25
N LEU A 18 -3.64 -7.47 3.38
CA LEU A 18 -3.96 -8.87 3.68
C LEU A 18 -4.34 -9.60 2.39
N PRO A 19 -3.82 -10.83 2.16
CA PRO A 19 -4.31 -11.66 1.07
C PRO A 19 -5.75 -12.09 1.33
N ARG A 20 -6.53 -12.23 0.25
CA ARG A 20 -7.90 -12.74 0.24
C ARG A 20 -7.94 -14.10 -0.47
N GLY A 21 -9.01 -14.86 -0.23
CA GLY A 21 -9.20 -16.19 -0.85
C GLY A 21 -9.36 -16.17 -2.38
N ASP A 22 -9.61 -15.00 -2.98
CA ASP A 22 -9.70 -14.79 -4.43
C ASP A 22 -8.35 -14.42 -5.09
N GLY A 23 -7.26 -14.46 -4.32
CA GLY A 23 -5.92 -14.09 -4.78
C GLY A 23 -5.69 -12.58 -4.87
N LEU A 24 -6.65 -11.76 -4.43
CA LEU A 24 -6.50 -10.30 -4.32
C LEU A 24 -6.00 -9.89 -2.93
N PHE A 25 -5.60 -8.64 -2.80
CA PHE A 25 -5.15 -8.05 -1.55
C PHE A 25 -6.09 -6.93 -1.09
N GLN A 26 -6.42 -6.89 0.20
CA GLN A 26 -7.17 -5.79 0.81
C GLN A 26 -6.26 -4.93 1.69
N PRO A 27 -6.45 -3.60 1.70
CA PRO A 27 -5.68 -2.73 2.57
C PRO A 27 -6.02 -2.96 4.04
N ILE A 28 -5.00 -2.86 4.91
CA ILE A 28 -5.17 -2.69 6.34
C ILE A 28 -5.34 -1.19 6.61
N ALA A 29 -6.42 -0.79 7.28
CA ALA A 29 -6.65 0.61 7.62
C ALA A 29 -5.86 0.99 8.88
N PHE A 30 -5.00 2.01 8.77
CA PHE A 30 -4.25 2.55 9.90
C PHE A 30 -4.77 3.94 10.27
N ALA A 31 -5.00 4.15 11.57
CA ALA A 31 -5.43 5.45 12.10
C ALA A 31 -4.31 6.51 11.98
N PHE A 32 -3.06 6.09 12.21
CA PHE A 32 -1.89 6.95 12.12
C PHE A 32 -0.91 6.37 11.11
N VAL A 33 -0.51 7.20 10.15
CA VAL A 33 0.45 6.84 9.12
C VAL A 33 1.55 7.88 9.15
N THR A 34 2.80 7.45 9.26
CA THR A 34 3.94 8.36 9.08
C THR A 34 4.22 8.51 7.58
N GLU A 35 4.95 9.55 7.18
CA GLU A 35 5.33 9.71 5.77
C GLU A 35 6.12 8.50 5.24
N GLN A 36 7.04 7.95 6.04
CA GLN A 36 7.78 6.75 5.68
C GLN A 36 6.85 5.54 5.45
N MET A 37 5.84 5.40 6.31
CA MET A 37 4.85 4.34 6.18
C MET A 37 3.96 4.54 4.95
N HIS A 38 3.56 5.78 4.66
CA HIS A 38 2.82 6.13 3.44
C HIS A 38 3.60 5.70 2.19
N GLN A 39 4.88 6.04 2.09
CA GLN A 39 5.72 5.62 0.96
C GLN A 39 5.86 4.09 0.87
N ALA A 40 6.02 3.41 2.01
CA ALA A 40 6.10 1.95 2.05
C ALA A 40 4.78 1.28 1.60
N ILE A 41 3.63 1.85 1.96
CA ILE A 41 2.31 1.40 1.49
C ILE A 41 2.20 1.55 -0.03
N LEU A 42 2.62 2.68 -0.59
CA LEU A 42 2.57 2.91 -2.04
C LEU A 42 3.47 1.95 -2.82
N LEU A 43 4.67 1.67 -2.31
CA LEU A 43 5.58 0.69 -2.90
C LEU A 43 4.96 -0.72 -2.89
N GLU A 44 4.35 -1.13 -1.78
CA GLU A 44 3.68 -2.42 -1.67
C GLU A 44 2.47 -2.52 -2.61
N ARG A 45 1.66 -1.45 -2.74
CA ARG A 45 0.55 -1.39 -3.71
C ARG A 45 1.03 -1.59 -5.13
N ARG A 46 2.17 -0.98 -5.48
CA ARG A 46 2.75 -1.12 -6.82
C ARG A 46 3.15 -2.58 -7.09
N ALA A 47 3.84 -3.21 -6.14
CA ALA A 47 4.21 -4.62 -6.25
C ALA A 47 3.00 -5.55 -6.38
N ILE A 48 1.95 -5.31 -5.58
CA ILE A 48 0.68 -6.04 -5.68
C ILE A 48 0.07 -5.90 -7.08
N LEU A 49 -0.03 -4.69 -7.62
CA LEU A 49 -0.62 -4.45 -8.94
C LEU A 49 0.20 -5.06 -10.08
N ASP A 50 1.52 -4.97 -9.99
CA ASP A 50 2.41 -5.52 -11.00
C ASP A 50 2.30 -7.07 -11.03
N ALA A 51 2.16 -7.71 -9.87
CA ALA A 51 1.95 -9.15 -9.73
C ALA A 51 0.50 -9.60 -9.99
N THR A 52 -0.47 -8.68 -10.01
CA THR A 52 -1.87 -9.01 -10.27
C THR A 52 -2.09 -9.34 -11.76
N PRO A 53 -2.77 -10.47 -12.09
CA PRO A 53 -3.13 -10.81 -13.46
C PRO A 53 -3.93 -9.68 -14.14
N PRO A 54 -3.69 -9.38 -15.44
CA PRO A 54 -4.31 -8.25 -16.12
C PRO A 54 -5.84 -8.18 -15.99
N GLN A 55 -6.51 -9.32 -16.08
CA GLN A 55 -7.97 -9.43 -15.93
C GLN A 55 -8.50 -8.99 -14.56
N ASN A 56 -7.66 -9.05 -13.53
CA ASN A 56 -8.02 -8.75 -12.14
C ASN A 56 -7.50 -7.38 -11.68
N ARG A 57 -6.66 -6.68 -12.47
CA ARG A 57 -6.03 -5.41 -12.07
C ARG A 57 -7.06 -4.32 -11.73
N ALA A 58 -8.13 -4.20 -12.50
CA ALA A 58 -9.17 -3.22 -12.22
C ALA A 58 -9.87 -3.49 -10.88
N SER A 59 -10.13 -4.76 -10.56
CA SER A 59 -10.72 -5.18 -9.28
C SER A 59 -9.75 -4.97 -8.11
N GLN A 60 -8.47 -5.29 -8.30
CA GLN A 60 -7.43 -5.05 -7.30
C GLN A 60 -7.27 -3.55 -7.02
N GLN A 61 -7.24 -2.71 -8.05
CA GLN A 61 -7.15 -1.26 -7.89
C GLN A 61 -8.32 -0.73 -7.06
N LYS A 62 -9.55 -1.14 -7.38
CA LYS A 62 -10.75 -0.78 -6.60
C LYS A 62 -10.66 -1.19 -5.12
N LEU A 63 -9.99 -2.31 -4.80
CA LEU A 63 -9.77 -2.72 -3.41
C LEU A 63 -8.75 -1.83 -2.70
N LEU A 64 -7.64 -1.52 -3.38
CA LEU A 64 -6.60 -0.64 -2.85
C LEU A 64 -7.14 0.77 -2.57
N ASP A 65 -8.00 1.28 -3.46
CA ASP A 65 -8.59 2.62 -3.36
C ASP A 65 -9.57 2.79 -2.19
N ARG A 66 -10.01 1.69 -1.53
CA ARG A 66 -10.90 1.76 -0.35
C ARG A 66 -10.25 2.42 0.86
N TYR A 67 -8.93 2.54 0.85
CA TYR A 67 -8.17 3.18 1.92
C TYR A 67 -7.23 4.22 1.32
N ASP A 68 -7.32 5.45 1.81
CA ASP A 68 -6.37 6.52 1.47
C ASP A 68 -5.34 6.72 2.59
N PRO A 69 -4.13 6.14 2.46
CA PRO A 69 -3.07 6.31 3.47
C PRO A 69 -2.55 7.76 3.53
N LYS A 70 -2.75 8.58 2.48
CA LYS A 70 -2.34 9.98 2.47
C LYS A 70 -3.21 10.80 3.41
N ALA A 71 -4.52 10.58 3.40
CA ALA A 71 -5.44 11.23 4.33
C ALA A 71 -5.06 10.91 5.79
N SER A 72 -4.73 9.64 6.10
CA SER A 72 -4.23 9.24 7.42
C SER A 72 -2.90 9.92 7.78
N ALA A 73 -1.97 10.06 6.82
CA ALA A 73 -0.69 10.73 7.04
C ALA A 73 -0.86 12.22 7.35
N GLN A 74 -1.71 12.90 6.58
CA GLN A 74 -2.02 14.31 6.80
C GLN A 74 -2.73 14.56 8.13
N ALA A 75 -3.66 13.67 8.52
CA ALA A 75 -4.31 13.74 9.82
C ALA A 75 -3.30 13.60 10.96
N PHE A 76 -2.34 12.67 10.83
CA PHE A 76 -1.30 12.48 11.83
C PHE A 76 -0.37 13.70 11.95
N GLU A 77 0.10 14.25 10.83
CA GLU A 77 0.90 15.49 10.84
C GLU A 77 0.12 16.68 11.43
N GLY A 78 -1.19 16.76 11.16
CA GLY A 78 -2.07 17.76 11.79
C GLY A 78 -2.10 17.64 13.31
N VAL A 79 -2.19 16.40 13.83
CA VAL A 79 -2.13 16.14 15.29
C VAL A 79 -0.76 16.54 15.85
N LEU A 80 0.34 16.20 15.19
CA LEU A 80 1.68 16.62 15.63
C LEU A 80 1.82 18.15 15.69
N GLY A 81 1.25 18.85 14.72
CA GLY A 81 1.21 20.32 14.69
C GLY A 81 0.52 20.94 15.91
N LEU A 82 -0.53 20.31 16.46
CA LEU A 82 -1.19 20.77 17.69
C LEU A 82 -0.25 20.74 18.91
N PHE A 83 0.77 19.89 18.89
CA PHE A 83 1.79 19.81 19.94
C PHE A 83 3.07 20.58 19.61
N GLY A 84 3.05 21.42 18.56
CA GLY A 84 4.23 22.20 18.14
C GLY A 84 5.34 21.36 17.50
N ILE A 85 5.05 20.10 17.14
CA ILE A 85 6.00 19.22 16.48
C ILE A 85 5.83 19.40 14.97
N SER A 86 6.78 20.08 14.32
CA SER A 86 6.86 20.13 12.87
C SER A 86 8.05 19.30 12.39
N ARG A 87 7.78 18.29 11.55
CA ARG A 87 8.84 17.60 10.82
C ARG A 87 9.22 18.48 9.63
N GLY A 88 10.20 19.36 9.85
CA GLY A 88 10.74 20.23 8.81
C GLY A 88 11.16 19.44 7.57
N LYS A 89 11.00 20.07 6.40
CA LYS A 89 11.43 19.54 5.09
C LYS A 89 12.94 19.35 5.01
#